data_AF-A0A953VZ42-F1
#
_entry.id   AF-A0A953VZ42-F1
#
_cell.length_a   1.000
_cell.length_b   1.000
_cell.length_c   1.000
_cell.angle_alpha   90.00
_cell.angle_beta   90.00
_cell.angle_gamma   90.00
#
_symmetry.space_group_name_H-M   'P 1'
#
loop_
_entity.id
_entity.type
_entity.pdbx_description
1 polymer ?
#
loop_
_entity_poly.entity_id
_entity_poly.type
_entity_poly.pdbx_seq_one_letter_code
_entity_poly.pdbx_strand_id
1 'polypeptide(L)'
;MRQWGPVIAIACCCSAGAHAADDPYGRALGRMLANPADPNVIFSYGSAAAEARDAAGVTASLERLLVFDPRLSNLRLELGLLHLRLGSAKLAEYYLRDALADPAMPAPLRARTEDLLADATLANRRWQLQGRIAAGLRYNTNANSGPNGTVQFVTDIGEVEGRLRREDTEQADYSATFTLSGAARYDLGTQAGHALVFPGLIYVERYRDQTQLDLGYANIAPGIEFRLDRWAERPAKLTVSTFLARLMRDGETYLDEVGLSAEAAVQARPGLIWRAGLSAKDQQFFATDDAPRNDDRDGGLYTLFGGALLDTGPRTAVSAEVFGRRKTAREDYEAYREWGGRAQILHRVPAPGAGRHGPWELSLLGSYSTVDYDDLDLSIDLDTAQTDHRYRIEGALGVPVTDRALLSARLGYYRNQSNFAIRDYDDTYVTVELSSTF
;
A
#
# COMPACT_ATOMS: atom_id res chain seq x y z
N MET A 1 6.68 -12.66 15.33
CA MET A 1 6.51 -12.56 13.86
C MET A 1 6.70 -11.11 13.45
N ARG A 2 7.88 -10.78 12.93
CA ARG A 2 8.25 -9.41 12.53
C ARG A 2 7.57 -9.07 11.21
N GLN A 3 7.09 -7.83 11.08
CA GLN A 3 6.52 -7.28 9.85
C GLN A 3 7.47 -7.55 8.67
N TRP A 4 7.01 -8.36 7.72
CA TRP A 4 7.66 -8.51 6.42
C TRP A 4 7.25 -7.30 5.58
N GLY A 5 8.06 -6.24 5.65
CA GLY A 5 8.08 -5.23 4.59
C GLY A 5 8.46 -5.88 3.24
N PRO A 6 8.23 -5.18 2.12
CA PRO A 6 8.51 -5.73 0.79
C PRO A 6 9.94 -6.28 0.77
N VAL A 7 10.05 -7.55 0.36
CA VAL A 7 11.30 -8.29 0.19
C VAL A 7 12.30 -7.38 -0.52
N ILE A 8 13.25 -6.86 0.24
CA ILE A 8 14.43 -6.18 -0.28
C ILE A 8 15.22 -7.29 -0.96
N ALA A 9 15.03 -7.42 -2.28
CA ALA A 9 16.00 -8.12 -3.09
C ALA A 9 17.30 -7.34 -2.97
N ILE A 10 18.26 -7.93 -2.27
CA ILE A 10 19.64 -7.47 -2.25
C ILE A 10 20.15 -7.65 -3.68
N ALA A 11 20.07 -6.58 -4.47
CA ALA A 11 20.74 -6.51 -5.76
C ALA A 11 22.25 -6.57 -5.48
N CYS A 12 22.86 -7.64 -5.97
CA CYS A 12 24.30 -7.84 -5.95
C CYS A 12 24.94 -6.74 -6.81
N CYS A 13 25.55 -5.74 -6.17
CA CYS A 13 26.36 -4.74 -6.87
C CYS A 13 27.72 -5.36 -7.18
N CYS A 14 27.92 -5.80 -8.42
CA CYS A 14 29.25 -5.82 -9.03
C CYS A 14 29.72 -4.36 -9.17
N SER A 15 30.51 -3.89 -8.21
CA SER A 15 31.34 -2.69 -8.41
C SER A 15 32.77 -3.16 -8.66
N ALA A 16 33.12 -3.27 -9.95
CA ALA A 16 34.50 -3.40 -10.37
C ALA A 16 35.08 -1.98 -10.49
N GLY A 17 35.98 -1.60 -9.56
CA GLY A 17 36.70 -0.33 -9.69
C GLY A 17 37.36 0.20 -8.41
N ALA A 18 38.58 -0.27 -8.16
CA ALA A 18 39.69 0.42 -7.49
C ALA A 18 39.57 0.74 -5.98
N HIS A 19 40.00 -0.21 -5.13
CA HIS A 19 40.75 0.02 -3.88
C HIS A 19 41.69 -1.17 -3.66
N ALA A 20 42.87 -1.16 -4.28
CA ALA A 20 43.86 -2.21 -4.15
C ALA A 20 44.91 -1.82 -3.09
N ALA A 21 44.76 -2.35 -1.87
CA ALA A 21 45.86 -2.71 -0.97
C ALA A 21 45.42 -3.46 0.29
N ASP A 22 44.18 -3.29 0.78
CA ASP A 22 43.66 -4.01 1.94
C ASP A 22 42.20 -4.38 1.75
N ASP A 23 41.94 -5.37 0.89
CA ASP A 23 40.63 -6.01 0.81
C ASP A 23 40.71 -7.39 1.51
N PRO A 24 40.33 -7.48 2.80
CA PRO A 24 40.26 -8.74 3.52
C PRO A 24 39.37 -9.78 2.82
N TYR A 25 38.29 -9.32 2.17
CA TYR A 25 37.35 -10.19 1.45
C TYR A 25 38.00 -10.78 0.20
N GLY A 26 38.61 -9.95 -0.65
CA GLY A 26 39.34 -10.40 -1.83
C GLY A 26 40.51 -11.35 -1.52
N ARG A 27 41.23 -11.13 -0.42
CA ARG A 27 42.28 -12.07 0.05
C ARG A 27 41.70 -13.39 0.52
N ALA A 28 40.61 -13.37 1.27
CA ALA A 28 39.96 -14.59 1.75
C ALA A 28 39.41 -15.41 0.58
N LEU A 29 38.81 -14.74 -0.42
CA LEU A 29 38.37 -15.36 -1.67
C LEU A 29 39.54 -15.98 -2.44
N GLY A 30 40.65 -15.23 -2.61
CA GLY A 30 41.85 -15.75 -3.28
C GLY A 30 42.42 -17.00 -2.62
N ARG A 31 42.44 -17.04 -1.27
CA ARG A 31 42.84 -18.24 -0.52
C ARG A 31 41.86 -19.40 -0.71
N MET A 32 40.55 -19.14 -0.70
CA MET A 32 39.53 -20.17 -0.93
C MET A 32 39.61 -20.75 -2.35
N LEU A 33 39.88 -19.92 -3.36
CA LEU A 33 40.08 -20.39 -4.72
C LEU A 33 41.37 -21.20 -4.90
N ALA A 34 42.44 -20.84 -4.18
CA ALA A 34 43.70 -21.58 -4.21
C ALA A 34 43.59 -22.93 -3.47
N ASN A 35 42.86 -22.98 -2.35
CA ASN A 35 42.69 -24.17 -1.52
C ASN A 35 41.20 -24.45 -1.23
N PRO A 36 40.41 -24.83 -2.26
CA PRO A 36 38.96 -24.99 -2.12
C PRO A 36 38.53 -26.22 -1.31
N ALA A 37 39.49 -27.08 -0.95
CA ALA A 37 39.27 -28.30 -0.18
C ALA A 37 39.61 -28.18 1.31
N ASP A 38 40.08 -27.01 1.78
CA ASP A 38 40.42 -26.78 3.19
C ASP A 38 39.24 -26.14 3.94
N PRO A 39 38.60 -26.85 4.90
CA PRO A 39 37.48 -26.33 5.69
C PRO A 39 37.79 -25.03 6.43
N ASN A 40 39.02 -24.82 6.92
CA ASN A 40 39.39 -23.60 7.64
C ASN A 40 39.44 -22.40 6.70
N VAL A 41 39.89 -22.62 5.46
CA VAL A 41 39.92 -21.59 4.43
C VAL A 41 38.50 -21.23 3.99
N ILE A 42 37.62 -22.24 3.82
CA ILE A 42 36.20 -22.02 3.50
C ILE A 42 35.50 -21.24 4.61
N PHE A 43 35.72 -21.60 5.88
CA PHE A 43 35.15 -20.88 7.03
C PHE A 43 35.64 -19.43 7.11
N SER A 44 36.94 -19.21 6.88
CA SER A 44 37.53 -17.87 6.87
C SER A 44 36.94 -16.99 5.76
N TYR A 45 36.73 -17.56 4.57
CA TYR A 45 36.05 -16.88 3.48
C TYR A 45 34.57 -16.58 3.80
N GLY A 46 33.83 -17.55 4.34
CA GLY A 46 32.44 -17.32 4.75
C GLY A 46 32.29 -16.23 5.81
N SER A 47 33.25 -16.14 6.74
CA SER A 47 33.28 -15.07 7.76
C SER A 47 33.53 -13.70 7.11
N ALA A 48 34.52 -13.60 6.22
CA ALA A 48 34.78 -12.37 5.47
C ALA A 48 33.59 -11.97 4.57
N ALA A 49 32.91 -12.95 3.96
CA ALA A 49 31.69 -12.72 3.17
C ALA A 49 30.55 -12.18 4.03
N ALA A 50 30.39 -12.68 5.26
CA ALA A 50 29.39 -12.17 6.20
C ALA A 50 29.67 -10.71 6.60
N GLU A 51 30.93 -10.37 6.85
CA GLU A 51 31.36 -8.99 7.12
C GLU A 51 31.11 -8.06 5.94
N ALA A 52 31.38 -8.55 4.71
CA ALA A 52 31.13 -7.84 3.46
C ALA A 52 29.63 -7.79 3.07
N ARG A 53 28.74 -8.43 3.84
CA ARG A 53 27.32 -8.62 3.52
C ARG A 53 27.08 -9.31 2.18
N ASP A 54 28.04 -10.12 1.74
CA ASP A 54 27.91 -10.99 0.57
C ASP A 54 27.19 -12.29 0.96
N ALA A 55 25.86 -12.26 0.83
CA ALA A 55 25.04 -13.42 1.13
C ALA A 55 25.37 -14.63 0.23
N ALA A 56 25.80 -14.42 -1.02
CA ALA A 56 26.14 -15.52 -1.93
C ALA A 56 27.43 -16.21 -1.48
N GLY A 57 28.45 -15.44 -1.08
CA GLY A 57 29.67 -15.95 -0.50
C GLY A 57 29.45 -16.71 0.81
N VAL A 58 28.57 -16.21 1.68
CA VAL A 58 28.18 -16.92 2.92
C VAL A 58 27.49 -18.25 2.59
N THR A 59 26.45 -18.24 1.74
CA THR A 59 25.72 -19.46 1.33
C THR A 59 26.69 -20.50 0.75
N ALA A 60 27.51 -20.09 -0.22
CA ALA A 60 28.46 -21.00 -0.88
C ALA A 60 29.51 -21.58 0.07
N SER A 61 29.88 -20.85 1.12
CA SER A 61 30.81 -21.33 2.15
C SER A 61 30.15 -22.36 3.07
N LEU A 62 28.93 -22.07 3.53
CA LEU A 62 28.17 -22.98 4.39
C LEU A 62 27.82 -24.28 3.67
N GLU A 63 27.37 -24.21 2.42
CA GLU A 63 27.08 -25.39 1.60
C GLU A 63 28.33 -26.24 1.39
N ARG A 64 29.49 -25.61 1.10
CA ARG A 64 30.76 -26.34 0.97
C ARG A 64 31.16 -27.01 2.28
N LEU A 65 31.02 -26.35 3.43
CA LEU A 65 31.32 -26.97 4.73
C LEU A 65 30.43 -28.20 5.00
N LEU A 66 29.16 -28.16 4.58
CA LEU A 66 28.26 -29.32 4.67
C LEU A 66 28.62 -30.48 3.74
N VAL A 67 29.36 -30.23 2.65
CA VAL A 67 29.93 -31.33 1.83
C VAL A 67 30.99 -32.10 2.62
N PHE A 68 31.78 -31.42 3.47
CA PHE A 68 32.83 -32.04 4.29
C PHE A 68 32.27 -32.77 5.51
N ASP A 69 31.37 -32.15 6.26
CA ASP A 69 30.64 -32.82 7.33
C ASP A 69 29.13 -32.53 7.20
N PRO A 70 28.37 -33.48 6.59
CA PRO A 70 26.94 -33.33 6.44
C PRO A 70 26.19 -33.23 7.76
N ARG A 71 26.76 -33.68 8.89
CA ARG A 71 26.06 -33.81 10.18
C ARG A 71 25.98 -32.50 10.96
N LEU A 72 26.54 -31.40 10.44
CA LEU A 72 26.57 -30.10 11.10
C LEU A 72 25.19 -29.43 11.04
N SER A 73 24.29 -29.85 11.93
CA SER A 73 22.90 -29.36 12.02
C SER A 73 22.80 -27.87 12.35
N ASN A 74 23.81 -27.30 13.02
CA ASN A 74 23.97 -25.86 13.21
C ASN A 74 24.19 -25.10 11.89
N LEU A 75 24.98 -25.63 10.96
CA LEU A 75 25.18 -24.99 9.65
C LEU A 75 23.93 -25.09 8.78
N ARG A 76 23.20 -26.21 8.85
CA ARG A 76 21.89 -26.37 8.17
C ARG A 76 20.86 -25.36 8.69
N LEU A 77 20.78 -25.16 10.02
CA LEU A 77 19.96 -24.10 10.62
C LEU A 77 20.32 -22.72 10.05
N GLU A 78 21.60 -22.36 10.05
CA GLU A 78 22.05 -21.03 9.56
C GLU A 78 21.79 -20.85 8.07
N LEU A 79 21.97 -21.90 7.23
CA LEU A 79 21.53 -21.88 5.83
C LEU A 79 20.02 -21.68 5.70
N GLY A 80 19.23 -22.39 6.50
CA GLY A 80 17.79 -22.23 6.54
C GLY A 80 17.36 -20.79 6.87
N LEU A 81 17.97 -20.20 7.89
CA LEU A 81 17.75 -18.81 8.28
C LEU A 81 18.18 -17.82 7.18
N LEU A 82 19.32 -18.07 6.52
CA LEU A 82 19.82 -17.24 5.44
C LEU A 82 18.88 -17.26 4.24
N HIS A 83 18.41 -18.45 3.82
CA HIS A 83 17.43 -18.59 2.74
C HIS A 83 16.09 -17.94 3.06
N LEU A 84 15.62 -18.00 4.32
CA LEU A 84 14.43 -17.26 4.77
C LEU A 84 14.59 -15.76 4.53
N ARG A 85 15.75 -15.20 4.92
CA ARG A 85 16.05 -13.78 4.75
C ARG A 85 16.21 -13.36 3.29
N LEU A 86 16.70 -14.27 2.44
CA LEU A 86 16.80 -14.06 0.99
C LEU A 86 15.46 -14.26 0.26
N GLY A 87 14.37 -14.61 0.98
CA GLY A 87 13.06 -14.86 0.41
C GLY A 87 12.90 -16.23 -0.26
N SER A 88 13.89 -17.13 -0.14
CA SER A 88 13.81 -18.50 -0.66
C SER A 88 13.20 -19.44 0.39
N ALA A 89 11.90 -19.26 0.67
CA ALA A 89 11.18 -20.03 1.68
C ALA A 89 11.27 -21.54 1.47
N LYS A 90 11.25 -22.01 0.21
CA LYS A 90 11.39 -23.42 -0.15
C LYS A 90 12.73 -24.02 0.26
N LEU A 91 13.85 -23.33 -0.04
CA LEU A 91 15.18 -23.80 0.35
C LEU A 91 15.34 -23.72 1.87
N ALA A 92 14.81 -22.66 2.48
CA ALA A 92 14.82 -22.57 3.93
C ALA A 92 14.11 -23.73 4.61
N GLU A 93 12.88 -24.04 4.18
CA GLU A 93 12.11 -25.15 4.70
C GLU A 93 12.84 -26.49 4.53
N TYR A 94 13.52 -26.68 3.39
CA TYR A 94 14.38 -27.85 3.16
C TYR A 94 15.50 -27.96 4.19
N TYR A 95 16.35 -26.94 4.33
CA TYR A 95 17.48 -26.98 5.26
C TYR A 95 17.06 -27.04 6.73
N LEU A 96 15.95 -26.38 7.11
CA LEU A 96 15.44 -26.41 8.48
C LEU A 96 14.88 -27.79 8.84
N ARG A 97 14.16 -28.47 7.92
CA ARG A 97 13.75 -29.87 8.12
C ARG A 97 14.94 -30.81 8.24
N ASP A 98 15.93 -30.62 7.37
CA ASP A 98 17.14 -31.44 7.37
C ASP A 98 17.99 -31.20 8.64
N ALA A 99 17.96 -29.99 9.20
CA ALA A 99 18.56 -29.71 10.51
C ALA A 99 17.84 -30.46 11.64
N LEU A 100 16.49 -30.47 11.64
CA LEU A 100 15.68 -31.16 12.66
C LEU A 100 15.79 -32.68 12.63
N ALA A 101 16.17 -33.25 11.48
CA ALA A 101 16.40 -34.67 11.30
C ALA A 101 17.59 -35.21 12.12
N ASP A 102 18.49 -34.32 12.59
CA ASP A 102 19.58 -34.69 13.48
C ASP A 102 19.05 -34.97 14.91
N PRO A 103 19.08 -36.23 15.40
CA PRO A 103 18.63 -36.55 16.75
C PRO A 103 19.52 -35.96 17.85
N ALA A 104 20.78 -35.61 17.53
CA ALA A 104 21.74 -35.05 18.47
C ALA A 104 21.64 -33.52 18.64
N MET A 105 20.74 -32.86 17.90
CA MET A 105 20.54 -31.41 18.01
C MET A 105 20.09 -31.01 19.43
N PRO A 106 20.78 -30.06 20.09
CA PRO A 106 20.41 -29.58 21.42
C PRO A 106 18.99 -28.98 21.47
N ALA A 107 18.28 -29.19 22.58
CA ALA A 107 16.88 -28.75 22.72
C ALA A 107 16.61 -27.25 22.43
N PRO A 108 17.46 -26.29 22.87
CA PRO A 108 17.25 -24.87 22.54
C PRO A 108 17.38 -24.56 21.04
N LEU A 109 18.30 -25.25 20.35
CA LEU A 109 18.48 -25.12 18.90
C LEU A 109 17.31 -25.76 18.15
N ARG A 110 16.80 -26.90 18.64
CA ARG A 110 15.63 -27.57 18.08
C ARG A 110 14.40 -26.66 18.11
N ALA A 111 14.08 -26.08 19.28
CA ALA A 111 12.96 -25.15 19.42
C ALA A 111 13.07 -23.95 18.46
N ARG A 112 14.26 -23.33 18.36
CA ARG A 112 14.50 -22.24 17.40
C ARG A 112 14.33 -22.68 15.95
N THR A 113 14.75 -23.90 15.62
CA THR A 113 14.61 -24.46 14.25
C THR A 113 13.15 -24.73 13.92
N GLU A 114 12.37 -25.23 14.87
CA GLU A 114 10.92 -25.45 14.73
C GLU A 114 10.18 -24.13 14.49
N ASP A 115 10.52 -23.08 15.23
CA ASP A 115 9.97 -21.73 15.02
C ASP A 115 10.27 -21.20 13.61
N LEU A 116 11.54 -21.30 13.18
CA LEU A 116 11.95 -20.89 11.83
C LEU A 116 11.30 -21.76 10.75
N LEU A 117 11.12 -23.05 10.99
CA LEU A 117 10.46 -23.96 10.05
C LEU A 117 8.99 -23.60 9.89
N ALA A 118 8.31 -23.22 10.99
CA ALA A 118 6.94 -22.73 10.92
C ALA A 118 6.85 -21.48 10.04
N ASP A 119 7.75 -20.50 10.24
CA ASP A 119 7.85 -19.30 9.41
C ASP A 119 8.13 -19.63 7.93
N ALA A 120 9.08 -20.53 7.65
CA ALA A 120 9.41 -20.97 6.29
C ALA A 120 8.25 -21.69 5.62
N THR A 121 7.56 -22.57 6.34
CA THR A 121 6.41 -23.31 5.83
C THR A 121 5.26 -22.36 5.50
N LEU A 122 5.02 -21.33 6.34
CA LEU A 122 4.06 -20.26 6.07
C LEU A 122 4.44 -19.46 4.83
N ALA A 123 5.71 -19.04 4.71
CA ALA A 123 6.20 -18.27 3.57
C ALA A 123 6.20 -19.06 2.25
N ASN A 124 6.37 -20.39 2.32
CA ASN A 124 6.36 -21.29 1.16
C ASN A 124 4.95 -21.74 0.74
N ARG A 125 3.89 -21.31 1.44
CA ARG A 125 2.52 -21.57 0.99
C ARG A 125 2.27 -20.85 -0.33
N ARG A 126 1.64 -21.55 -1.28
CA ARG A 126 1.21 -20.94 -2.54
C ARG A 126 0.24 -19.78 -2.30
N TRP A 127 -0.67 -19.95 -1.36
CA TRP A 127 -1.57 -18.89 -0.91
C TRP A 127 -0.90 -18.08 0.20
N GLN A 128 -0.79 -16.79 -0.03
CA GLN A 128 -0.38 -15.79 0.95
C GLN A 128 -1.53 -14.81 1.11
N LEU A 129 -1.93 -14.57 2.35
CA LEU A 129 -2.96 -13.60 2.70
C LEU A 129 -2.31 -12.52 3.55
N GLN A 130 -2.56 -11.28 3.20
CA GLN A 130 -2.17 -10.13 4.01
C GLN A 130 -3.30 -9.13 4.05
N GLY A 131 -3.51 -8.50 5.20
CA GLY A 131 -4.54 -7.47 5.31
C GLY A 131 -4.46 -6.63 6.56
N ARG A 132 -5.36 -5.64 6.59
CA ARG A 132 -5.62 -4.75 7.72
C ARG A 132 -7.13 -4.69 7.93
N ILE A 133 -7.54 -4.97 9.15
CA ILE A 133 -8.88 -4.67 9.64
C ILE A 133 -8.78 -3.44 10.54
N ALA A 134 -9.76 -2.55 10.47
CA ALA A 134 -9.81 -1.37 11.30
C ALA A 134 -11.25 -0.96 11.62
N ALA A 135 -11.44 -0.43 12.82
CA ALA A 135 -12.71 0.14 13.26
C ALA A 135 -12.44 1.40 14.08
N GLY A 136 -13.27 2.42 13.90
CA GLY A 136 -13.04 3.71 14.51
C GLY A 136 -14.28 4.57 14.63
N LEU A 137 -14.12 5.68 15.34
CA LEU A 137 -15.10 6.75 15.45
C LEU A 137 -14.52 7.99 14.77
N ARG A 138 -15.36 8.70 14.05
CA ARG A 138 -15.03 9.94 13.39
C ARG A 138 -16.02 11.03 13.80
N TYR A 139 -15.51 12.25 13.88
CA TYR A 139 -16.30 13.47 13.97
C TYR A 139 -15.95 14.35 12.78
N ASN A 140 -16.96 14.91 12.12
CA ASN A 140 -16.83 15.85 11.02
C ASN A 140 -17.53 17.16 11.40
N THR A 141 -16.94 18.30 11.04
CA THR A 141 -17.64 19.59 11.14
C THR A 141 -18.69 19.73 10.04
N ASN A 142 -18.45 19.11 8.88
CA ASN A 142 -19.33 19.16 7.72
C ASN A 142 -19.52 17.77 7.09
N ALA A 143 -20.33 16.93 7.74
CA ALA A 143 -20.60 15.57 7.29
C ALA A 143 -21.34 15.53 5.94
N ASN A 144 -22.28 16.45 5.72
CA ASN A 144 -23.08 16.54 4.49
C ASN A 144 -22.40 17.27 3.33
N SER A 145 -21.17 17.79 3.52
CA SER A 145 -20.49 18.63 2.53
C SER A 145 -21.35 19.83 2.08
N GLY A 146 -22.14 20.37 3.01
CA GLY A 146 -23.01 21.52 2.74
C GLY A 146 -22.21 22.81 2.55
N PRO A 147 -22.67 23.73 1.70
CA PRO A 147 -22.02 25.03 1.49
C PRO A 147 -22.23 25.98 2.67
N ASN A 148 -21.45 27.05 2.69
CA ASN A 148 -21.49 28.08 3.73
C ASN A 148 -22.71 29.01 3.59
N GLY A 149 -23.91 28.51 3.89
CA GLY A 149 -25.05 29.31 4.37
C GLY A 149 -25.78 30.23 3.38
N THR A 150 -25.14 30.72 2.32
CA THR A 150 -25.73 31.61 1.31
C THR A 150 -25.18 31.19 -0.04
N VAL A 151 -26.09 30.95 -0.99
CA VAL A 151 -25.77 30.51 -2.34
C VAL A 151 -26.34 31.54 -3.30
N GLN A 152 -25.51 31.97 -4.24
CA GLN A 152 -25.92 32.82 -5.34
C GLN A 152 -26.25 31.94 -6.54
N PHE A 153 -27.46 32.07 -7.08
CA PHE A 153 -27.89 31.39 -8.30
C PHE A 153 -27.90 32.39 -9.45
N VAL A 154 -27.41 31.99 -10.63
CA VAL A 154 -27.57 32.78 -11.84
C VAL A 154 -28.81 32.28 -12.56
N THR A 155 -29.81 33.14 -12.69
CA THR A 155 -31.10 32.81 -13.33
C THR A 155 -31.33 33.68 -14.56
N ASP A 156 -32.29 33.29 -15.40
CA ASP A 156 -32.73 34.04 -16.59
C ASP A 156 -33.16 35.49 -16.29
N ILE A 157 -33.40 35.82 -15.02
CA ILE A 157 -33.82 37.15 -14.52
C ILE A 157 -32.74 37.88 -13.72
N GLY A 158 -31.52 37.34 -13.65
CA GLY A 158 -30.36 37.91 -12.94
C GLY A 158 -29.83 37.01 -11.80
N GLU A 159 -28.83 37.53 -11.07
CA GLU A 159 -28.29 36.88 -9.88
C GLU A 159 -29.28 36.96 -8.71
N VAL A 160 -29.67 35.81 -8.17
CA VAL A 160 -30.56 35.71 -7.01
C VAL A 160 -29.79 35.11 -5.84
N GLU A 161 -29.63 35.87 -4.75
CA GLU A 161 -29.12 35.35 -3.49
C GLU A 161 -30.21 34.54 -2.77
N GLY A 162 -29.98 33.23 -2.65
CA GLY A 162 -30.81 32.32 -1.87
C GLY A 162 -30.16 32.00 -0.53
N ARG A 163 -30.88 32.24 0.57
CA ARG A 163 -30.50 31.67 1.86
C ARG A 163 -30.97 30.21 1.90
N LEU A 164 -30.03 29.29 1.98
CA LEU A 164 -30.35 27.87 2.13
C LEU A 164 -31.02 27.61 3.47
N ARG A 165 -31.84 26.55 3.52
CA ARG A 165 -32.37 26.06 4.80
C ARG A 165 -31.21 25.53 5.62
N ARG A 166 -31.34 25.51 6.94
CA ARG A 166 -30.24 25.13 7.83
C ARG A 166 -29.77 23.70 7.54
N GLU A 167 -30.71 22.80 7.29
CA GLU A 167 -30.49 21.42 6.89
C GLU A 167 -29.65 21.27 5.60
N ASP A 168 -29.68 22.25 4.70
CA ASP A 168 -28.93 22.26 3.43
C ASP A 168 -27.56 22.95 3.56
N THR A 169 -27.19 23.39 4.76
CA THR A 169 -25.89 24.03 5.09
C THR A 169 -25.01 23.06 5.89
N GLU A 170 -23.76 23.44 6.19
CA GLU A 170 -22.83 22.64 7.00
C GLU A 170 -23.50 21.99 8.22
N GLN A 171 -23.50 20.65 8.26
CA GLN A 171 -23.98 19.85 9.38
C GLN A 171 -22.87 18.97 9.95
N ALA A 172 -22.53 19.21 11.22
CA ALA A 172 -21.59 18.39 11.95
C ALA A 172 -22.23 17.07 12.38
N ASP A 173 -21.47 15.97 12.33
CA ASP A 173 -21.94 14.68 12.82
C ASP A 173 -20.79 13.76 13.27
N TYR A 174 -21.15 12.72 14.00
CA TYR A 174 -20.31 11.61 14.37
C TYR A 174 -20.64 10.40 13.51
N SER A 175 -19.61 9.66 13.11
CA SER A 175 -19.78 8.39 12.41
C SER A 175 -18.95 7.27 13.02
N ALA A 176 -19.44 6.04 12.89
CA ALA A 176 -18.69 4.83 13.13
C ALA A 176 -18.16 4.30 11.80
N THR A 177 -16.87 3.96 11.75
CA THR A 177 -16.17 3.52 10.53
C THR A 177 -15.65 2.11 10.71
N PHE A 178 -15.72 1.32 9.65
CA PHE A 178 -15.13 -0.01 9.56
C PHE A 178 -14.41 -0.15 8.22
N THR A 179 -13.20 -0.68 8.24
CA THR A 179 -12.39 -0.93 7.04
C THR A 179 -11.78 -2.32 7.10
N LEU A 180 -11.94 -3.10 6.04
CA LEU A 180 -11.18 -4.33 5.80
C LEU A 180 -10.48 -4.19 4.45
N SER A 181 -9.16 -4.22 4.45
CA SER A 181 -8.35 -4.13 3.23
C SER A 181 -7.29 -5.22 3.21
N GLY A 182 -6.93 -5.69 2.03
CA GLY A 182 -5.89 -6.72 1.93
C GLY A 182 -5.79 -7.30 0.55
N ALA A 183 -4.95 -8.32 0.41
CA ALA A 183 -4.83 -9.10 -0.81
C ALA A 183 -4.56 -10.56 -0.49
N ALA A 184 -5.21 -11.45 -1.23
CA ALA A 184 -4.75 -12.82 -1.38
C ALA A 184 -3.84 -12.91 -2.60
N ARG A 185 -2.72 -13.62 -2.47
CA ARG A 185 -1.77 -13.91 -3.55
C ARG A 185 -1.65 -15.42 -3.70
N TYR A 186 -1.71 -15.91 -4.93
CA TYR A 186 -1.45 -17.30 -5.27
C TYR A 186 -0.23 -17.42 -6.17
N ASP A 187 0.85 -18.01 -5.67
CA ASP A 187 2.04 -18.34 -6.48
C ASP A 187 1.69 -19.42 -7.52
N LEU A 188 1.84 -19.10 -8.80
CA LEU A 188 1.60 -20.01 -9.93
C LEU A 188 2.66 -21.12 -10.03
N GLY A 189 3.74 -21.05 -9.23
CA GLY A 189 4.84 -22.01 -9.24
C GLY A 189 5.73 -21.90 -10.48
N THR A 190 5.67 -20.76 -11.18
CA THR A 190 6.48 -20.50 -12.36
C THR A 190 7.91 -20.14 -11.95
N GLN A 191 8.90 -20.41 -12.81
CA GLN A 191 10.29 -20.06 -12.53
C GLN A 191 10.51 -18.56 -12.32
N ALA A 192 9.70 -17.73 -12.97
CA ALA A 192 9.75 -16.27 -12.83
C ALA A 192 9.04 -15.76 -11.56
N GLY A 193 8.18 -16.56 -10.91
CA GLY A 193 7.43 -16.17 -9.71
C GLY A 193 6.13 -15.40 -10.00
N HIS A 194 5.53 -15.58 -11.19
CA HIS A 194 4.22 -15.04 -11.52
C HIS A 194 3.15 -15.51 -10.51
N ALA A 195 2.16 -14.66 -10.24
CA ALA A 195 1.13 -14.95 -9.26
C ALA A 195 -0.25 -14.45 -9.69
N LEU A 196 -1.30 -15.05 -9.16
CA LEU A 196 -2.63 -14.42 -9.13
C LEU A 196 -2.72 -13.53 -7.89
N VAL A 197 -3.40 -12.39 -8.01
CA VAL A 197 -3.62 -11.45 -6.92
C VAL A 197 -5.09 -11.08 -6.82
N PHE A 198 -5.59 -10.97 -5.60
CA PHE A 198 -6.98 -10.64 -5.29
C PHE A 198 -7.02 -9.55 -4.22
N PRO A 199 -6.55 -8.32 -4.53
CA PRO A 199 -6.70 -7.18 -3.63
C PRO A 199 -8.18 -6.81 -3.50
N GLY A 200 -8.56 -6.33 -2.32
CA GLY A 200 -9.90 -5.86 -2.05
C GLY A 200 -9.97 -4.90 -0.87
N LEU A 201 -11.06 -4.15 -0.82
CA LEU A 201 -11.39 -3.19 0.22
C LEU A 201 -12.88 -3.29 0.52
N ILE A 202 -13.22 -3.32 1.80
CA ILE A 202 -14.56 -3.05 2.32
C ILE A 202 -14.44 -1.83 3.23
N TYR A 203 -15.32 -0.86 3.03
CA TYR A 203 -15.44 0.34 3.85
C TYR A 203 -16.91 0.52 4.21
N VAL A 204 -17.19 0.77 5.49
CA VAL A 204 -18.53 1.08 5.97
C VAL A 204 -18.43 2.28 6.89
N GLU A 205 -19.33 3.23 6.70
CA GLU A 205 -19.47 4.41 7.55
C GLU A 205 -20.94 4.60 7.90
N ARG A 206 -21.22 4.73 9.20
CA ARG A 206 -22.58 4.88 9.74
C ARG A 206 -22.65 6.15 10.57
N TYR A 207 -23.48 7.08 10.16
CA TYR A 207 -23.67 8.37 10.80
C TYR A 207 -24.68 8.26 11.94
N ARG A 208 -24.56 9.15 12.93
CA ARG A 208 -25.49 9.17 14.07
C ARG A 208 -26.77 9.89 13.71
N ASP A 209 -26.64 11.08 13.11
CA ASP A 209 -27.77 11.97 12.85
C ASP A 209 -28.08 12.04 11.34
N GLN A 210 -27.06 12.03 10.47
CA GLN A 210 -27.17 12.09 9.01
C GLN A 210 -27.21 10.69 8.36
N THR A 211 -28.18 9.85 8.74
CA THR A 211 -28.22 8.44 8.30
C THR A 211 -28.33 8.25 6.79
N GLN A 212 -28.86 9.23 6.07
CA GLN A 212 -28.92 9.22 4.60
C GLN A 212 -27.53 9.29 3.94
N LEU A 213 -26.51 9.67 4.71
CA LEU A 213 -25.10 9.64 4.30
C LEU A 213 -24.42 8.31 4.64
N ASP A 214 -25.12 7.32 5.20
CA ASP A 214 -24.54 6.02 5.52
C ASP A 214 -23.94 5.38 4.27
N LEU A 215 -22.65 5.03 4.32
CA LEU A 215 -21.90 4.50 3.19
C LEU A 215 -21.55 3.03 3.40
N GLY A 216 -21.68 2.25 2.33
CA GLY A 216 -21.09 0.93 2.21
C GLY A 216 -20.35 0.82 0.87
N TYR A 217 -19.05 0.56 0.90
CA TYR A 217 -18.25 0.38 -0.29
C TYR A 217 -17.52 -0.95 -0.23
N ALA A 218 -17.56 -1.70 -1.33
CA ALA A 218 -16.78 -2.92 -1.46
C ALA A 218 -16.16 -2.99 -2.85
N ASN A 219 -14.88 -3.37 -2.93
CA ASN A 219 -14.23 -3.68 -4.19
C ASN A 219 -13.37 -4.94 -4.10
N ILE A 220 -13.15 -5.53 -5.27
CA ILE A 220 -12.14 -6.56 -5.49
C ILE A 220 -11.52 -6.34 -6.86
N ALA A 221 -10.21 -6.55 -6.99
CA ALA A 221 -9.51 -6.38 -8.26
C ALA A 221 -8.67 -7.61 -8.66
N PRO A 222 -9.31 -8.77 -8.93
CA PRO A 222 -8.61 -9.98 -9.34
C PRO A 222 -7.69 -9.72 -10.54
N GLY A 223 -6.46 -10.22 -10.49
CA GLY A 223 -5.48 -9.98 -11.53
C GLY A 223 -4.33 -10.96 -11.54
N ILE A 224 -3.46 -10.78 -12.53
CA ILE A 224 -2.22 -11.54 -12.71
C ILE A 224 -1.05 -10.58 -12.50
N GLU A 225 -0.14 -10.96 -11.60
CA GLU A 225 1.14 -10.28 -11.39
C GLU A 225 2.24 -11.00 -12.18
N PHE A 226 2.77 -10.30 -13.18
CA PHE A 226 3.93 -10.71 -13.93
C PHE A 226 5.21 -10.17 -13.27
N ARG A 227 6.08 -11.07 -12.80
CA ARG A 227 7.45 -10.74 -12.41
C ARG A 227 8.30 -10.49 -13.66
N LEU A 228 8.89 -9.31 -13.73
CA LEU A 228 9.70 -8.83 -14.86
C LEU A 228 11.18 -8.66 -14.46
N ASP A 229 11.57 -9.27 -13.34
CA ASP A 229 12.90 -9.09 -12.73
C ASP A 229 14.05 -9.36 -13.71
N ARG A 230 13.92 -10.40 -14.53
CA ARG A 230 14.93 -10.79 -15.54
C ARG A 230 15.03 -9.80 -16.70
N TRP A 231 13.91 -9.21 -17.11
CA TRP A 231 13.86 -8.26 -18.23
C TRP A 231 14.33 -6.87 -17.82
N ALA A 232 14.01 -6.45 -16.60
CA ALA A 232 14.43 -5.15 -16.07
C ALA A 232 15.81 -5.16 -15.39
N GLU A 233 16.41 -6.34 -15.25
CA GLU A 233 17.65 -6.60 -14.49
C GLU A 233 17.60 -6.06 -13.05
N ARG A 234 16.38 -5.96 -12.50
CA ARG A 234 16.08 -5.43 -11.16
C ARG A 234 14.66 -5.84 -10.78
N PRO A 235 14.28 -5.83 -9.49
CA PRO A 235 12.94 -6.20 -9.07
C PRO A 235 11.89 -5.33 -9.76
N ALA A 236 11.05 -5.96 -10.56
CA ALA A 236 10.06 -5.30 -11.38
C ALA A 236 8.83 -6.18 -11.55
N LYS A 237 7.66 -5.57 -11.59
CA LYS A 237 6.40 -6.28 -11.80
C LYS A 237 5.41 -5.46 -12.60
N LEU A 238 4.55 -6.18 -13.31
CA LEU A 238 3.36 -5.65 -13.98
C LEU A 238 2.16 -6.44 -13.47
N THR A 239 1.18 -5.76 -12.91
CA THR A 239 -0.10 -6.35 -12.51
C THR A 239 -1.16 -5.92 -13.50
N VAL A 240 -1.90 -6.87 -14.06
CA VAL A 240 -3.09 -6.60 -14.87
C VAL A 240 -4.29 -7.17 -14.14
N SER A 241 -5.28 -6.34 -13.85
CA SER A 241 -6.44 -6.69 -13.02
C SER A 241 -7.75 -6.28 -13.67
N THR A 242 -8.80 -7.03 -13.36
CA THR A 242 -10.19 -6.60 -13.53
C THR A 242 -10.66 -5.99 -12.23
N PHE A 243 -11.30 -4.82 -12.27
CA PHE A 243 -11.81 -4.12 -11.10
C PHE A 243 -13.33 -4.29 -11.03
N LEU A 244 -13.85 -4.61 -9.85
CA LEU A 244 -15.28 -4.67 -9.55
C LEU A 244 -15.51 -3.91 -8.25
N ALA A 245 -16.46 -2.98 -8.24
CA ALA A 245 -16.86 -2.30 -7.02
C ALA A 245 -18.35 -1.99 -6.97
N ARG A 246 -18.84 -1.85 -5.74
CA ARG A 246 -20.17 -1.33 -5.43
C ARG A 246 -20.06 -0.31 -4.32
N LEU A 247 -20.75 0.82 -4.49
CA LEU A 247 -21.01 1.81 -3.47
C LEU A 247 -22.51 1.82 -3.18
N MET A 248 -22.85 1.75 -1.92
CA MET A 248 -24.18 1.88 -1.37
C MET A 248 -24.23 3.15 -0.54
N ARG A 249 -25.35 3.88 -0.63
CA ARG A 249 -25.64 5.05 0.17
C ARG A 249 -27.07 4.92 0.70
N ASP A 250 -27.26 5.15 2.00
CA ASP A 250 -28.55 4.96 2.69
C ASP A 250 -29.17 3.56 2.47
N GLY A 251 -28.34 2.52 2.35
CA GLY A 251 -28.80 1.17 2.07
C GLY A 251 -29.25 0.90 0.62
N GLU A 252 -29.30 1.92 -0.23
CA GLU A 252 -29.56 1.78 -1.66
C GLU A 252 -28.25 1.59 -2.44
N THR A 253 -28.33 0.95 -3.62
CA THR A 253 -27.16 0.88 -4.51
C THR A 253 -26.99 2.23 -5.17
N TYR A 254 -25.82 2.85 -5.02
CA TYR A 254 -25.53 4.21 -5.52
C TYR A 254 -24.64 4.19 -6.76
N LEU A 255 -23.66 3.29 -6.82
CA LEU A 255 -22.75 3.14 -7.95
C LEU A 255 -22.24 1.70 -8.06
N ASP A 256 -22.24 1.15 -9.27
CA ASP A 256 -21.49 -0.05 -9.64
C ASP A 256 -20.36 0.32 -10.61
N GLU A 257 -19.18 -0.28 -10.40
CA GLU A 257 -18.02 -0.10 -11.26
C GLU A 257 -17.51 -1.44 -11.77
N VAL A 258 -17.21 -1.51 -13.07
CA VAL A 258 -16.47 -2.62 -13.69
C VAL A 258 -15.38 -2.07 -14.59
N GLY A 259 -14.18 -2.63 -14.53
CA GLY A 259 -13.10 -2.09 -15.35
C GLY A 259 -11.87 -2.97 -15.44
N LEU A 260 -10.87 -2.46 -16.16
CA LEU A 260 -9.55 -3.06 -16.27
C LEU A 260 -8.50 -2.06 -15.77
N SER A 261 -7.45 -2.58 -15.16
CA SER A 261 -6.29 -1.78 -14.75
C SER A 261 -4.99 -2.52 -15.03
N ALA A 262 -3.94 -1.74 -15.28
CA ALA A 262 -2.57 -2.21 -15.37
C ALA A 262 -1.68 -1.31 -14.51
N GLU A 263 -0.85 -1.92 -13.66
CA GLU A 263 0.11 -1.20 -12.81
C GLU A 263 1.49 -1.84 -12.93
N ALA A 264 2.49 -1.03 -13.28
CA ALA A 264 3.89 -1.41 -13.24
C ALA A 264 4.57 -0.83 -11.99
N ALA A 265 5.43 -1.63 -11.36
CA ALA A 265 6.28 -1.19 -10.26
C ALA A 265 7.72 -1.66 -10.48
N VAL A 266 8.69 -0.78 -10.30
CA VAL A 266 10.12 -1.08 -10.44
C VAL A 266 10.93 -0.56 -9.27
N GLN A 267 11.71 -1.43 -8.66
CA GLN A 267 12.66 -1.05 -7.63
C GLN A 267 13.91 -0.49 -8.31
N ALA A 268 14.01 0.84 -8.42
CA ALA A 268 15.12 1.49 -9.11
C ALA A 268 16.45 1.36 -8.35
N ARG A 269 16.38 1.38 -7.02
CA ARG A 269 17.48 1.15 -6.08
C ARG A 269 16.91 0.69 -4.73
N PRO A 270 17.74 0.16 -3.80
CA PRO A 270 17.26 -0.14 -2.45
C PRO A 270 16.54 1.08 -1.83
N GLY A 271 15.32 0.84 -1.33
CA GLY A 271 14.46 1.88 -0.77
C GLY A 271 13.73 2.78 -1.77
N LEU A 272 13.93 2.68 -3.10
CA LEU A 272 13.18 3.50 -4.08
C LEU A 272 12.40 2.62 -5.06
N ILE A 273 11.08 2.76 -5.06
CA ILE A 273 10.16 2.09 -5.97
C ILE A 273 9.43 3.14 -6.80
N TRP A 274 9.52 3.05 -8.12
CA TRP A 274 8.65 3.79 -9.03
C TRP A 274 7.42 2.97 -9.36
N ARG A 275 6.28 3.64 -9.50
CA ARG A 275 5.00 3.05 -9.88
C ARG A 275 4.37 3.88 -10.97
N ALA A 276 3.74 3.22 -11.92
CA ALA A 276 2.88 3.85 -12.91
C ALA A 276 1.72 2.92 -13.20
N GLY A 277 0.53 3.48 -13.38
CA GLY A 277 -0.63 2.65 -13.68
C GLY A 277 -1.69 3.40 -14.44
N LEU A 278 -2.51 2.63 -15.13
CA LEU A 278 -3.67 3.10 -15.87
C LEU A 278 -4.88 2.24 -15.56
N SER A 279 -6.06 2.83 -15.62
CA SER A 279 -7.31 2.10 -15.49
C SER A 279 -8.39 2.71 -16.38
N ALA A 280 -9.28 1.85 -16.85
CA ALA A 280 -10.49 2.21 -17.57
C ALA A 280 -11.65 1.47 -16.90
N LYS A 281 -12.63 2.21 -16.38
CA LYS A 281 -13.80 1.67 -15.70
C LYS A 281 -15.06 2.20 -16.36
N ASP A 282 -16.06 1.33 -16.50
CA ASP A 282 -17.44 1.73 -16.70
C ASP A 282 -18.05 1.99 -15.32
N GLN A 283 -18.81 3.08 -15.20
CA GLN A 283 -19.48 3.47 -13.96
C GLN A 283 -20.97 3.64 -14.22
N GLN A 284 -21.78 2.88 -13.47
CA GLN A 284 -23.23 2.91 -13.51
C GLN A 284 -23.74 3.45 -12.19
N PHE A 285 -24.25 4.67 -12.23
CA PHE A 285 -24.86 5.36 -11.12
C PHE A 285 -26.37 5.10 -11.13
N PHE A 286 -26.95 4.94 -9.95
CA PHE A 286 -28.36 4.68 -9.80
C PHE A 286 -29.03 5.90 -9.18
N ALA A 287 -30.15 6.33 -9.76
CA ALA A 287 -31.01 7.33 -9.14
C ALA A 287 -31.50 6.82 -7.79
N THR A 288 -31.34 7.63 -6.75
CA THR A 288 -31.82 7.37 -5.38
C THR A 288 -32.82 8.46 -5.00
N ASP A 289 -33.59 8.27 -3.93
CA ASP A 289 -34.54 9.28 -3.45
C ASP A 289 -33.84 10.65 -3.19
N ASP A 290 -32.64 10.63 -2.62
CA ASP A 290 -31.83 11.83 -2.34
C ASP A 290 -30.94 12.30 -3.50
N ALA A 291 -30.91 11.56 -4.61
CA ALA A 291 -30.19 11.97 -5.83
C ALA A 291 -30.90 11.43 -7.08
N PRO A 292 -32.05 12.01 -7.46
CA PRO A 292 -32.87 11.49 -8.56
C PRO A 292 -32.22 11.58 -9.95
N ARG A 293 -31.16 12.40 -10.10
CA ARG A 293 -30.38 12.57 -11.33
C ARG A 293 -28.98 11.94 -11.26
N ASN A 294 -28.75 11.05 -10.30
CA ASN A 294 -27.42 10.47 -10.10
C ASN A 294 -26.93 9.70 -11.34
N ASP A 295 -27.85 9.14 -12.13
CA ASP A 295 -27.60 8.41 -13.36
C ASP A 295 -27.17 9.28 -14.55
N ASP A 296 -27.26 10.62 -14.45
CA ASP A 296 -26.65 11.56 -15.41
C ASP A 296 -25.11 11.39 -15.44
N ARG A 297 -24.54 10.83 -14.36
CA ARG A 297 -23.10 10.56 -14.19
C ARG A 297 -22.64 9.27 -14.87
N ASP A 298 -23.52 8.52 -15.51
CA ASP A 298 -23.19 7.24 -16.14
C ASP A 298 -22.12 7.38 -17.22
N GLY A 299 -21.07 6.57 -17.16
CA GLY A 299 -20.06 6.57 -18.21
C GLY A 299 -18.67 6.17 -17.74
N GLY A 300 -17.69 6.31 -18.63
CA GLY A 300 -16.34 5.84 -18.43
C GLY A 300 -15.51 6.73 -17.49
N LEU A 301 -14.73 6.12 -16.61
CA LEU A 301 -13.66 6.76 -15.84
C LEU A 301 -12.31 6.18 -16.25
N TYR A 302 -11.46 7.03 -16.80
CA TYR A 302 -10.10 6.70 -17.23
C TYR A 302 -9.12 7.40 -16.32
N THR A 303 -8.18 6.66 -15.75
CA THR A 303 -7.14 7.21 -14.85
C THR A 303 -5.77 6.80 -15.34
N LEU A 304 -4.82 7.74 -15.31
CA LEU A 304 -3.38 7.50 -15.42
C LEU A 304 -2.70 8.08 -14.18
N PHE A 305 -1.77 7.35 -13.58
CA PHE A 305 -0.97 7.85 -12.47
C PHE A 305 0.50 7.43 -12.58
N GLY A 306 1.36 8.22 -11.94
CA GLY A 306 2.78 7.92 -11.76
C GLY A 306 3.23 8.39 -10.38
N GLY A 307 4.06 7.62 -9.72
CA GLY A 307 4.51 7.93 -8.36
C GLY A 307 5.76 7.19 -7.94
N ALA A 308 6.27 7.58 -6.77
CA ALA A 308 7.42 6.96 -6.15
C ALA A 308 7.17 6.71 -4.66
N LEU A 309 7.78 5.64 -4.15
CA LEU A 309 7.96 5.38 -2.73
C LEU A 309 9.46 5.36 -2.44
N LEU A 310 9.89 6.18 -1.49
CA LEU A 310 11.28 6.32 -1.06
C LEU A 310 11.41 6.10 0.45
N ASP A 311 12.07 5.02 0.84
CA ASP A 311 12.61 4.83 2.18
C ASP A 311 13.93 5.60 2.27
N THR A 312 13.93 6.76 2.95
CA THR A 312 15.15 7.58 3.14
C THR A 312 16.04 7.03 4.26
N GLY A 313 15.57 6.01 4.97
CA GLY A 313 16.26 5.32 6.06
C GLY A 313 15.32 4.34 6.77
N PRO A 314 15.74 3.74 7.89
CA PRO A 314 14.93 2.74 8.60
C PRO A 314 13.66 3.29 9.28
N ARG A 315 13.55 4.61 9.39
CA ARG A 315 12.49 5.30 10.14
C ARG A 315 11.59 6.18 9.29
N THR A 316 11.97 6.48 8.04
CA THR A 316 11.25 7.47 7.24
C THR A 316 10.97 6.90 5.86
N ALA A 317 9.69 6.90 5.50
CA ALA A 317 9.23 6.62 4.16
C ALA A 317 8.50 7.85 3.62
N VAL A 318 8.74 8.16 2.35
CA VAL A 318 8.09 9.25 1.62
C VAL A 318 7.45 8.67 0.39
N SER A 319 6.20 9.01 0.11
CA SER A 319 5.54 8.70 -1.15
C SER A 319 5.04 9.96 -1.83
N ALA A 320 5.07 9.96 -3.15
CA ALA A 320 4.50 11.02 -3.97
C ALA A 320 3.86 10.39 -5.21
N GLU A 321 2.72 10.91 -5.63
CA GLU A 321 1.98 10.45 -6.79
C GLU A 321 1.34 11.64 -7.49
N VAL A 322 1.38 11.63 -8.81
CA VAL A 322 0.62 12.54 -9.67
C VAL A 322 -0.33 11.70 -10.52
N PHE A 323 -1.49 12.26 -10.85
CA PHE A 323 -2.49 11.57 -11.64
C PHE A 323 -3.24 12.52 -12.56
N GLY A 324 -3.80 11.94 -13.62
CA GLY A 324 -4.77 12.55 -14.50
C GLY A 324 -5.96 11.61 -14.68
N ARG A 325 -7.17 12.17 -14.73
CA ARG A 325 -8.42 11.44 -14.95
C ARG A 325 -9.26 12.12 -16.02
N ARG A 326 -10.00 11.29 -16.73
CA ARG A 326 -11.06 11.69 -17.64
C ARG A 326 -12.33 10.94 -17.25
N LYS A 327 -13.38 11.67 -16.93
CA LYS A 327 -14.73 11.15 -16.75
C LYS A 327 -15.56 11.51 -17.98
N THR A 328 -16.22 10.53 -18.56
CA THR A 328 -17.37 10.75 -19.45
C THR A 328 -18.63 10.47 -18.64
N ALA A 329 -19.71 11.15 -18.99
CA ALA A 329 -21.00 11.05 -18.33
C ALA A 329 -22.10 10.95 -19.40
N ARG A 330 -23.32 10.66 -18.98
CA ARG A 330 -24.50 10.64 -19.85
C ARG A 330 -24.88 12.06 -20.22
N GLU A 331 -24.82 12.95 -19.24
CA GLU A 331 -24.96 14.39 -19.42
C GLU A 331 -23.59 15.06 -19.32
N ASP A 332 -23.25 15.91 -20.30
CA ASP A 332 -21.90 16.47 -20.45
C ASP A 332 -21.50 17.39 -19.29
N TYR A 333 -22.47 17.96 -18.56
CA TYR A 333 -22.22 18.77 -17.36
C TYR A 333 -21.73 17.93 -16.16
N GLU A 334 -21.81 16.59 -16.21
CA GLU A 334 -21.21 15.66 -15.24
C GLU A 334 -19.90 15.03 -15.76
N ALA A 335 -19.54 15.29 -17.01
CA ALA A 335 -18.26 14.89 -17.59
C ALA A 335 -17.16 15.88 -17.16
N TYR A 336 -15.97 15.37 -16.85
CA TYR A 336 -14.90 16.22 -16.33
C TYR A 336 -13.50 15.69 -16.64
N ARG A 337 -12.53 16.55 -16.40
CA ARG A 337 -11.09 16.26 -16.42
C ARG A 337 -10.56 16.59 -15.03
N GLU A 338 -9.74 15.71 -14.47
CA GLU A 338 -9.09 15.98 -13.19
C GLU A 338 -7.60 15.73 -13.30
N TRP A 339 -6.79 16.62 -12.75
CA TRP A 339 -5.37 16.35 -12.50
C TRP A 339 -5.00 16.77 -11.10
N GLY A 340 -4.04 16.06 -10.54
CA GLY A 340 -3.63 16.33 -9.17
C GLY A 340 -2.41 15.55 -8.75
N GLY A 341 -2.09 15.72 -7.48
CA GLY A 341 -1.05 14.96 -6.84
C GLY A 341 -1.23 14.86 -5.35
N ARG A 342 -0.55 13.90 -4.77
CA ARG A 342 -0.49 13.67 -3.33
C ARG A 342 0.92 13.32 -2.90
N ALA A 343 1.27 13.71 -1.69
CA ALA A 343 2.49 13.33 -1.04
C ALA A 343 2.20 12.89 0.39
N GLN A 344 2.94 11.91 0.87
CA GLN A 344 2.85 11.43 2.25
C GLN A 344 4.24 11.20 2.82
N ILE A 345 4.42 11.58 4.07
CA ILE A 345 5.59 11.24 4.87
C ILE A 345 5.12 10.38 6.04
N LEU A 346 5.78 9.26 6.25
CA LEU A 346 5.64 8.40 7.43
C LEU A 346 6.97 8.39 8.17
N HIS A 347 6.97 8.80 9.43
CA HIS A 347 8.14 8.83 10.29
C HIS A 347 7.91 8.03 11.58
N ARG A 348 8.84 7.14 11.90
CA ARG A 348 8.80 6.30 13.10
C ARG A 348 9.68 6.89 14.19
N VAL A 349 9.07 7.28 15.31
CA VAL A 349 9.76 7.83 16.48
C VAL A 349 9.85 6.78 17.60
N PRO A 350 10.96 6.73 18.36
CA PRO A 350 11.03 5.87 19.54
C PRO A 350 9.88 6.18 20.50
N ALA A 351 9.22 5.13 21.02
CA ALA A 351 8.17 5.31 22.01
C ALA A 351 8.72 5.98 23.30
N PRO A 352 7.96 6.87 23.96
CA PRO A 352 8.32 7.41 25.27
C PRO A 352 8.31 6.31 26.33
N GLY A 353 9.47 6.06 26.96
CA GLY A 353 9.70 4.86 27.79
C GLY A 353 9.84 3.61 26.92
N ALA A 354 10.68 2.64 27.30
CA ALA A 354 11.01 1.47 26.48
C ALA A 354 9.77 0.81 25.84
N GLY A 355 9.45 1.20 24.61
CA GLY A 355 8.18 0.91 23.96
C GLY A 355 7.95 -0.58 23.88
N ARG A 356 6.98 -1.08 24.64
CA ARG A 356 6.74 -2.53 24.79
C ARG A 356 6.43 -3.21 23.45
N HIS A 357 5.93 -2.46 22.47
CA HIS A 357 5.41 -3.00 21.20
C HIS A 357 5.95 -2.30 19.94
N GLY A 358 6.97 -1.43 20.05
CA GLY A 358 7.62 -0.77 18.90
C GLY A 358 7.55 0.76 18.89
N PRO A 359 8.08 1.40 17.83
CA PRO A 359 8.09 2.85 17.67
C PRO A 359 6.70 3.39 17.36
N TRP A 360 6.43 4.64 17.75
CA TRP A 360 5.22 5.35 17.33
C TRP A 360 5.37 5.80 15.88
N GLU A 361 4.24 5.89 15.18
CA GLU A 361 4.19 6.28 13.77
C GLU A 361 3.54 7.65 13.62
N LEU A 362 4.25 8.59 13.02
CA LEU A 362 3.74 9.91 12.66
C LEU A 362 3.57 9.94 11.15
N SER A 363 2.40 10.32 10.66
CA SER A 363 2.21 10.55 9.22
C SER A 363 1.63 11.92 8.93
N LEU A 364 2.04 12.46 7.79
CA LEU A 364 1.49 13.68 7.21
C LEU A 364 1.21 13.41 5.74
N LEU A 365 -0.04 13.63 5.31
CA LEU A 365 -0.48 13.52 3.94
C LEU A 365 -0.98 14.89 3.46
N GLY A 366 -0.59 15.27 2.25
CA GLY A 366 -1.13 16.42 1.54
C GLY A 366 -1.56 16.01 0.14
N SER A 367 -2.69 16.51 -0.34
CA SER A 367 -3.10 16.34 -1.73
C SER A 367 -3.79 17.57 -2.29
N TYR A 368 -3.66 17.74 -3.60
CA TYR A 368 -4.30 18.78 -4.38
C TYR A 368 -4.81 18.20 -5.70
N SER A 369 -5.99 18.60 -6.14
CA SER A 369 -6.45 18.37 -7.51
C SER A 369 -7.30 19.52 -8.04
N THR A 370 -7.38 19.62 -9.36
CA THR A 370 -8.29 20.51 -10.09
C THR A 370 -9.23 19.67 -10.91
N VAL A 371 -10.52 20.00 -10.90
CA VAL A 371 -11.55 19.33 -11.70
C VAL A 371 -12.23 20.37 -12.58
N ASP A 372 -12.12 20.18 -13.89
CA ASP A 372 -12.76 21.03 -14.88
C ASP A 372 -13.88 20.24 -15.55
N TYR A 373 -15.13 20.68 -15.39
CA TYR A 373 -16.30 20.06 -16.02
C TYR A 373 -16.44 20.55 -17.47
N ASP A 374 -16.96 19.71 -18.35
CA ASP A 374 -16.94 20.00 -19.79
C ASP A 374 -18.05 20.93 -20.26
N ASP A 375 -19.19 20.97 -19.54
CA ASP A 375 -20.37 21.73 -19.96
C ASP A 375 -21.06 22.45 -18.79
N LEU A 376 -21.97 23.36 -19.14
CA LEU A 376 -22.79 24.13 -18.21
C LEU A 376 -23.87 23.25 -17.57
N ASP A 377 -23.98 23.30 -16.24
CA ASP A 377 -25.19 22.83 -15.57
C ASP A 377 -26.20 23.98 -15.53
N LEU A 378 -27.07 24.02 -16.54
CA LEU A 378 -28.08 25.08 -16.70
C LEU A 378 -29.09 25.14 -15.54
N SER A 379 -29.09 24.17 -14.62
CA SER A 379 -29.90 24.24 -13.41
C SER A 379 -29.24 25.01 -12.26
N ILE A 380 -27.95 25.34 -12.40
CA ILE A 380 -27.14 26.04 -11.40
C ILE A 380 -26.62 27.38 -11.94
N ASP A 381 -25.97 27.35 -13.11
CA ASP A 381 -25.33 28.52 -13.73
C ASP A 381 -25.46 28.45 -15.26
N LEU A 382 -25.85 29.57 -15.87
CA LEU A 382 -26.17 29.64 -17.30
C LEU A 382 -24.98 30.08 -18.16
N ASP A 383 -23.89 30.52 -17.55
CA ASP A 383 -22.78 31.19 -18.23
C ASP A 383 -21.43 30.48 -18.02
N THR A 384 -21.26 29.74 -16.92
CA THR A 384 -19.98 29.12 -16.56
C THR A 384 -20.09 27.64 -16.19
N ALA A 385 -19.14 26.83 -16.68
CA ALA A 385 -19.02 25.42 -16.30
C ALA A 385 -18.34 25.29 -14.94
N GLN A 386 -18.65 24.23 -14.19
CA GLN A 386 -18.07 24.03 -12.87
C GLN A 386 -16.55 23.80 -12.94
N THR A 387 -15.81 24.43 -12.05
CA THR A 387 -14.39 24.22 -11.81
C THR A 387 -14.14 24.10 -10.31
N ASP A 388 -13.50 23.01 -9.88
CA ASP A 388 -13.17 22.75 -8.48
C ASP A 388 -11.67 22.70 -8.24
N HIS A 389 -11.23 23.26 -7.12
CA HIS A 389 -9.91 23.05 -6.54
C HIS A 389 -10.04 22.34 -5.19
N ARG A 390 -9.49 21.13 -5.11
CA ARG A 390 -9.61 20.24 -3.95
C ARG A 390 -8.32 20.18 -3.19
N TYR A 391 -8.37 20.47 -1.89
CA TYR A 391 -7.23 20.41 -0.98
C TYR A 391 -7.51 19.44 0.15
N ARG A 392 -6.51 18.64 0.51
CA ARG A 392 -6.57 17.83 1.73
C ARG A 392 -5.23 17.85 2.43
N ILE A 393 -5.27 18.02 3.75
CA ILE A 393 -4.13 17.78 4.64
C ILE A 393 -4.58 16.88 5.79
N GLU A 394 -3.77 15.87 6.11
CA GLU A 394 -4.08 14.93 7.18
C GLU A 394 -2.82 14.60 7.97
N GLY A 395 -2.88 14.79 9.28
CA GLY A 395 -1.86 14.35 10.23
C GLY A 395 -2.36 13.17 11.05
N ALA A 396 -1.52 12.18 11.30
CA ALA A 396 -1.85 11.05 12.16
C ALA A 396 -0.74 10.67 13.14
N LEU A 397 -1.15 10.23 14.34
CA LEU A 397 -0.30 9.55 15.32
C LEU A 397 -0.81 8.13 15.50
N GLY A 398 0.05 7.15 15.26
CA GLY A 398 -0.16 5.73 15.51
C GLY A 398 0.68 5.24 16.68
N VAL A 399 0.06 4.54 17.62
CA VAL A 399 0.70 3.92 18.78
C VAL A 399 0.50 2.40 18.70
N PRO A 400 1.59 1.61 18.57
CA PRO A 400 1.48 0.15 18.60
C PRO A 400 0.99 -0.32 19.96
N VAL A 401 -0.14 -1.03 19.97
CA VAL A 401 -0.72 -1.65 21.17
C VAL A 401 -0.25 -3.10 21.30
N THR A 402 -0.03 -3.77 20.17
CA THR A 402 0.59 -5.10 20.09
C THR A 402 1.49 -5.16 18.84
N ASP A 403 2.15 -6.29 18.60
CA ASP A 403 2.95 -6.51 17.37
C ASP A 403 2.11 -6.46 16.08
N ARG A 404 0.78 -6.53 16.19
CA ARG A 404 -0.16 -6.53 15.06
C ARG A 404 -1.18 -5.41 15.12
N ALA A 405 -1.41 -4.81 16.29
CA ALA A 405 -2.45 -3.82 16.50
C ALA A 405 -1.90 -2.42 16.71
N LEU A 406 -2.51 -1.44 16.05
CA LEU A 406 -2.16 -0.02 16.09
C LEU A 406 -3.39 0.80 16.44
N LEU A 407 -3.32 1.57 17.52
CA LEU A 407 -4.28 2.63 17.83
C LEU A 407 -3.82 3.90 17.13
N SER A 408 -4.69 4.54 16.35
CA SER A 408 -4.35 5.78 15.63
C SER A 408 -5.35 6.88 15.89
N ALA A 409 -4.84 8.10 16.05
CA ALA A 409 -5.61 9.34 16.04
C ALA A 409 -5.22 10.15 14.81
N ARG A 410 -6.21 10.64 14.06
CA ARG A 410 -6.04 11.42 12.83
C ARG A 410 -6.78 12.74 12.96
N LEU A 411 -6.16 13.80 12.45
CA LEU A 411 -6.77 15.11 12.24
C LEU A 411 -6.63 15.44 10.75
N GLY A 412 -7.73 15.74 10.09
CA GLY A 412 -7.75 16.11 8.69
C GLY A 412 -8.55 17.37 8.42
N TYR A 413 -8.17 18.04 7.35
CA TYR A 413 -8.86 19.17 6.78
C TYR A 413 -9.03 18.94 5.28
N TYR A 414 -10.26 19.10 4.80
CA TYR A 414 -10.64 19.02 3.39
C TYR A 414 -11.30 20.32 2.97
N ARG A 415 -10.97 20.81 1.77
CA ARG A 415 -11.59 22.01 1.18
C ARG A 415 -11.85 21.75 -0.30
N ASN A 416 -13.09 21.94 -0.73
CA ASN A 416 -13.46 22.10 -2.14
C ASN A 416 -13.75 23.58 -2.39
N GLN A 417 -12.88 24.24 -3.14
CA GLN A 417 -13.15 25.58 -3.64
C GLN A 417 -13.76 25.45 -5.02
N SER A 418 -14.95 25.99 -5.23
CA SER A 418 -15.67 25.89 -6.51
C SER A 418 -16.15 27.27 -6.95
N ASN A 419 -16.23 27.49 -8.26
CA ASN A 419 -16.99 28.63 -8.78
C ASN A 419 -18.49 28.47 -8.54
N PHE A 420 -18.98 27.24 -8.32
CA PHE A 420 -20.35 26.99 -7.93
C PHE A 420 -20.50 27.09 -6.41
N ALA A 421 -21.23 28.10 -5.93
CA ALA A 421 -21.39 28.35 -4.50
C ALA A 421 -21.98 27.15 -3.74
N ILE A 422 -22.84 26.34 -4.37
CA ILE A 422 -23.37 25.10 -3.76
C ILE A 422 -22.32 24.00 -3.57
N ARG A 423 -21.17 24.10 -4.24
CA ARG A 423 -20.05 23.14 -4.18
C ARG A 423 -18.84 23.71 -3.45
N ASP A 424 -18.91 24.94 -2.91
CA ASP A 424 -17.85 25.51 -2.09
C ASP A 424 -18.05 25.16 -0.60
N TYR A 425 -17.17 24.31 -0.06
CA TYR A 425 -17.28 23.82 1.31
C TYR A 425 -15.94 23.31 1.86
N ASP A 426 -15.84 23.23 3.18
CA ASP A 426 -14.77 22.57 3.92
C ASP A 426 -15.28 21.65 5.03
N ASP A 427 -14.42 20.73 5.43
CA ASP A 427 -14.63 19.80 6.53
C ASP A 427 -13.35 19.63 7.33
N THR A 428 -13.43 19.85 8.65
CA THR A 428 -12.41 19.43 9.60
C THR A 428 -12.88 18.16 10.29
N TYR A 429 -12.05 17.13 10.31
CA TYR A 429 -12.43 15.86 10.91
C TYR A 429 -11.37 15.29 11.84
N VAL A 430 -11.84 14.59 12.87
CA VAL A 430 -11.01 13.82 13.79
C VAL A 430 -11.44 12.37 13.74
N THR A 431 -10.48 11.45 13.63
CA THR A 431 -10.76 10.01 13.65
C THR A 431 -9.89 9.31 14.69
N VAL A 432 -10.50 8.47 15.52
CA VAL A 432 -9.80 7.54 16.40
C VAL A 432 -10.12 6.13 15.95
N GLU A 433 -9.10 5.34 15.63
CA GLU A 433 -9.26 4.02 15.02
C GLU A 433 -8.31 3.00 15.65
N LEU A 434 -8.83 1.82 15.97
CA LEU A 434 -8.02 0.64 16.26
C LEU A 434 -7.92 -0.22 15.00
N SER A 435 -6.70 -0.60 14.65
CA SER A 435 -6.43 -1.45 13.49
C SER A 435 -5.57 -2.63 13.85
N SER A 436 -5.69 -3.71 13.08
CA SER A 436 -4.86 -4.92 13.22
C SER A 436 -4.47 -5.46 11.85
N THR A 437 -3.23 -5.91 11.72
CA THR A 437 -2.73 -6.60 10.52
C THR A 437 -2.74 -8.11 10.70
N PHE A 438 -2.98 -8.86 9.63
CA PHE A 438 -2.93 -10.33 9.62
C PHE A 438 -2.20 -10.88 8.40
#